data_AF-F7XW70-F1
#
_entry.id   AF-F7XW70-F1
#
_cell.length_a   1.000
_cell.length_b   1.000
_cell.length_c   1.000
_cell.angle_alpha   90.00
_cell.angle_beta   90.00
_cell.angle_gamma   90.00
#
_symmetry.space_group_name_H-M   'P 1'
#
loop_
_entity.id
_entity.type
_entity.pdbx_description
1 polymer ?
#
loop_
_entity_poly.entity_id
_entity_poly.type
_entity_poly.pdbx_seq_one_letter_code
_entity_poly.pdbx_strand_id
1 'polypeptide(L)'
;MADIYLDIADFYANQQETEKSLSHYEQALSICEQINSKEKVADILYSIGKLHYNNNNFIEVLWPYEKAPSILNQLIAEQSKKRYYEKMATIYFDIAGFHHQVKEFQEVLPFYQKALKIRIALFGQNNLEVAAVCKSMANFHKEHLYYPESLSLYERVLAIKKCRLSAR
;
A
#
# COMPACT_ATOMS: atom_id res chain seq x y z
N MET A 1 -0.95 20.50 14.99
CA MET A 1 -1.43 19.72 16.14
C MET A 1 -1.61 18.25 15.76
N ALA A 2 -2.42 17.92 14.74
CA ALA A 2 -2.51 16.54 14.22
C ALA A 2 -1.16 15.95 13.79
N ASP A 3 -0.31 16.74 13.11
CA ASP A 3 0.99 16.26 12.61
C ASP A 3 1.94 15.82 13.75
N ILE A 4 1.90 16.51 14.89
CA ILE A 4 2.71 16.14 16.06
C ILE A 4 2.24 14.80 16.64
N TYR A 5 0.92 14.56 16.69
CA TYR A 5 0.39 13.27 17.11
C TYR A 5 0.78 12.15 16.15
N LEU A 6 0.90 12.43 14.85
CA LEU A 6 1.41 11.46 13.87
C LEU A 6 2.86 11.11 14.11
N ASP A 7 3.71 12.12 14.32
CA ASP A 7 5.13 11.90 14.59
C ASP A 7 5.33 11.07 15.88
N ILE A 8 4.53 11.33 16.92
CA ILE A 8 4.55 10.55 18.17
C ILE A 8 4.02 9.13 17.93
N ALA A 9 2.95 8.97 17.15
CA ALA A 9 2.40 7.67 16.83
C ALA A 9 3.40 6.80 16.06
N ASP A 10 4.10 7.37 15.07
CA ASP A 10 5.17 6.72 14.31
C ASP A 10 6.36 6.35 15.20
N PHE A 11 6.72 7.22 16.15
CA PHE A 11 7.77 6.93 17.12
C PHE A 11 7.43 5.70 17.99
N TYR A 12 6.20 5.61 18.51
CA TYR A 12 5.76 4.43 19.26
C TYR A 12 5.58 3.18 18.38
N ALA A 13 5.13 3.35 17.14
CA ALA A 13 5.04 2.25 16.18
C ALA A 13 6.41 1.58 15.95
N ASN A 14 7.47 2.40 15.82
CA ASN A 14 8.83 1.91 15.66
C ASN A 14 9.38 1.19 16.90
N GLN A 15 8.84 1.50 18.09
CA GLN A 15 9.16 0.80 19.34
C GLN A 15 8.30 -0.45 19.59
N GLN A 16 7.41 -0.81 18.66
CA GLN A 16 6.41 -1.89 18.83
C GLN A 16 5.44 -1.64 20.00
N GLU A 17 5.31 -0.37 20.43
CA GLU A 17 4.35 0.05 21.45
C GLU A 17 2.99 0.34 20.79
N THR A 18 2.31 -0.72 20.38
CA THR A 18 1.12 -0.68 19.53
C THR A 18 -0.02 0.12 20.13
N GLU A 19 -0.35 -0.10 21.40
CA GLU A 19 -1.46 0.60 22.07
C GLU A 19 -1.22 2.11 22.15
N LYS A 20 0.01 2.53 22.50
CA LYS A 20 0.37 3.95 22.57
C LYS A 20 0.33 4.59 21.18
N SER A 21 0.85 3.88 20.17
CA SER A 21 0.81 4.32 18.79
C SER A 21 -0.63 4.51 18.30
N LEU A 22 -1.51 3.54 18.54
CA LEU A 22 -2.93 3.61 18.20
C LEU A 22 -3.64 4.79 18.88
N SER A 23 -3.41 4.99 20.17
CA SER A 23 -4.02 6.11 20.90
C SER A 23 -3.69 7.47 20.28
N HIS A 24 -2.43 7.67 19.86
CA HIS A 24 -2.02 8.89 19.19
C HIS A 24 -2.54 8.99 17.75
N TYR A 25 -2.64 7.87 17.02
CA TYR A 25 -3.29 7.85 15.71
C TYR A 25 -4.78 8.21 15.80
N GLU A 26 -5.50 7.74 16.81
CA GLU A 26 -6.91 8.07 17.04
C GLU A 26 -7.09 9.57 17.37
N GLN A 27 -6.18 10.14 18.17
CA GLN A 27 -6.17 11.58 18.43
C GLN A 27 -5.93 12.39 17.15
N ALA A 28 -4.96 11.98 16.33
CA ALA A 28 -4.69 12.62 15.04
C ALA A 28 -5.89 12.47 14.08
N LEU A 29 -6.55 11.30 14.09
CA LEU A 29 -7.73 11.01 13.27
C LEU A 29 -8.88 11.93 13.63
N SER A 30 -9.21 12.04 14.92
CA SER A 30 -10.28 12.91 15.41
C SER A 30 -10.07 14.37 15.01
N ILE A 31 -8.84 14.89 15.15
CA ILE A 31 -8.52 16.25 14.70
C ILE A 31 -8.67 16.38 13.19
N CYS A 32 -8.18 15.41 12.41
CA CYS A 32 -8.26 15.43 10.95
C CYS A 32 -9.71 15.36 10.44
N GLU A 33 -10.58 14.59 11.11
CA GLU A 33 -12.01 14.51 10.82
C GLU A 33 -12.72 15.84 11.14
N GLN A 34 -12.41 16.48 12.28
CA GLN A 34 -12.98 17.78 12.65
C GLN A 34 -12.66 18.90 11.66
N ILE A 35 -11.43 18.92 11.13
CA ILE A 35 -11.01 19.89 10.11
C ILE A 35 -11.38 19.45 8.68
N ASN A 36 -12.11 18.33 8.52
CA ASN A 36 -12.54 17.74 7.26
C ASN A 36 -11.39 17.47 6.27
N SER A 37 -10.22 17.11 6.78
CA SER A 37 -9.04 16.82 5.97
C SER A 37 -9.04 15.36 5.52
N LYS A 38 -9.88 15.04 4.54
CA LYS A 38 -10.01 13.69 3.96
C LYS A 38 -8.68 13.04 3.56
N GLU A 39 -7.74 13.84 3.02
CA GLU A 39 -6.40 13.35 2.65
C GLU A 39 -5.66 12.79 3.87
N LYS A 40 -5.51 13.59 4.93
CA LYS A 40 -4.88 13.13 6.17
C LYS A 40 -5.63 11.98 6.83
N VAL A 41 -6.96 11.94 6.75
CA VAL A 41 -7.75 10.80 7.26
C VAL A 41 -7.35 9.51 6.53
N ALA A 42 -7.25 9.51 5.20
CA ALA A 42 -6.79 8.35 4.44
C ALA A 42 -5.35 7.93 4.80
N ASP A 43 -4.49 8.91 5.06
CA ASP A 43 -3.10 8.70 5.47
C ASP A 43 -3.01 7.99 6.81
N ILE A 44 -3.77 8.47 7.80
CA ILE A 44 -3.81 7.92 9.16
C ILE A 44 -4.36 6.49 9.15
N LEU A 45 -5.46 6.27 8.41
CA LEU A 45 -6.04 4.93 8.28
C LEU A 45 -5.05 3.94 7.67
N TYR A 46 -4.33 4.35 6.63
CA TYR A 46 -3.29 3.50 6.05
C TYR A 46 -2.19 3.17 7.07
N SER A 47 -1.73 4.14 7.86
CA SER A 47 -0.72 3.92 8.91
C SER A 47 -1.22 2.99 10.01
N ILE A 48 -2.48 3.14 10.45
CA ILE A 48 -3.11 2.23 11.42
C ILE A 48 -3.15 0.79 10.86
N GLY A 49 -3.57 0.61 9.60
CA GLY A 49 -3.60 -0.71 8.96
C GLY A 49 -2.21 -1.35 8.90
N LYS A 50 -1.17 -0.57 8.55
CA LYS A 50 0.22 -1.04 8.55
C LYS A 50 0.71 -1.41 9.95
N LEU A 51 0.33 -0.66 10.98
CA LEU A 51 0.66 -0.96 12.36
C LEU A 51 0.04 -2.30 12.80
N HIS A 52 -1.24 -2.53 12.52
CA HIS A 52 -1.89 -3.82 12.82
C HIS A 52 -1.24 -4.97 12.05
N TYR A 53 -0.89 -4.76 10.79
CA TYR A 53 -0.19 -5.75 9.96
C TYR A 53 1.15 -6.15 10.57
N ASN A 54 1.97 -5.18 10.96
CA ASN A 54 3.29 -5.44 11.57
C ASN A 54 3.19 -6.19 12.91
N ASN A 55 2.06 -6.03 13.62
CA ASN A 55 1.80 -6.69 14.90
C ASN A 55 1.09 -8.04 14.75
N ASN A 56 0.87 -8.54 13.52
CA ASN A 56 0.12 -9.76 13.23
C ASN A 56 -1.34 -9.74 13.71
N ASN A 57 -1.90 -8.54 13.94
CA ASN A 57 -3.29 -8.35 14.36
C ASN A 57 -4.18 -8.31 13.11
N PHE A 58 -4.37 -9.46 12.46
CA PHE A 58 -4.96 -9.52 11.12
C PHE A 58 -6.45 -9.15 11.06
N ILE A 59 -7.18 -9.22 12.18
CA ILE A 59 -8.62 -8.91 12.25
C ILE A 59 -8.83 -7.39 12.06
N GLU A 60 -7.98 -6.60 12.71
CA GLU A 60 -8.08 -5.15 12.76
C GLU A 60 -7.51 -4.46 11.51
N VAL A 61 -6.77 -5.19 10.65
CA VAL A 61 -6.21 -4.65 9.39
C VAL A 61 -7.28 -4.40 8.33
N LEU A 62 -8.38 -5.16 8.34
CA LEU A 62 -9.39 -5.11 7.28
C LEU A 62 -10.09 -3.74 7.22
N TRP A 63 -10.50 -3.20 8.37
CA TRP A 63 -11.25 -1.94 8.41
C TRP A 63 -10.47 -0.75 7.82
N PRO A 64 -9.21 -0.47 8.21
CA PRO A 64 -8.44 0.61 7.60
C PRO A 64 -8.13 0.37 6.12
N TYR A 65 -7.89 -0.88 5.72
CA TYR A 65 -7.58 -1.26 4.34
C TYR A 65 -8.78 -1.19 3.40
N GLU A 66 -10.01 -1.24 3.91
CA GLU A 66 -11.22 -0.95 3.13
C GLU A 66 -11.56 0.55 3.11
N LYS A 67 -11.42 1.23 4.26
CA LYS A 67 -11.84 2.63 4.41
C LYS A 67 -10.91 3.60 3.68
N ALA A 68 -9.60 3.39 3.71
CA ALA A 68 -8.64 4.30 3.07
C ALA A 68 -8.79 4.38 1.54
N PRO A 69 -8.90 3.26 0.78
CA PRO A 69 -9.18 3.31 -0.66
C PRO A 69 -10.52 3.99 -0.99
N SER A 70 -11.55 3.82 -0.16
CA SER A 70 -12.85 4.49 -0.36
C SER A 70 -12.72 6.01 -0.32
N ILE A 71 -11.99 6.53 0.67
CA ILE A 71 -11.72 7.97 0.79
C ILE A 71 -10.85 8.47 -0.37
N LEU A 72 -9.83 7.71 -0.77
CA LEU A 72 -8.99 8.09 -1.92
C LEU A 72 -9.78 8.12 -3.23
N ASN A 73 -10.73 7.20 -3.44
CA ASN A 73 -11.62 7.23 -4.60
C ASN A 73 -12.49 8.49 -4.63
N GLN A 74 -13.03 8.91 -3.48
CA GLN A 74 -13.75 10.18 -3.38
C GLN A 74 -12.85 11.37 -3.70
N LEU A 75 -11.66 11.42 -3.12
CA LEU A 75 -10.68 12.48 -3.38
C LEU A 75 -10.25 12.54 -4.85
N ILE A 76 -10.11 11.40 -5.51
CA ILE A 76 -9.74 11.30 -6.92
C ILE A 76 -10.88 11.80 -7.82
N ALA A 77 -12.12 11.50 -7.46
CA ALA A 77 -13.32 11.98 -8.17
C ALA A 77 -13.49 13.50 -8.02
N GLU A 78 -13.17 14.05 -6.85
CA GLU A 78 -13.16 15.50 -6.60
C GLU A 78 -11.97 16.19 -7.29
N GLN A 79 -10.78 15.61 -7.18
CA GLN A 79 -9.52 16.18 -7.64
C GLN A 79 -8.55 15.07 -8.05
N SER A 80 -8.34 14.88 -9.35
CA SER A 80 -7.46 13.84 -9.89
C SER A 80 -5.96 14.17 -9.74
N LYS A 81 -5.50 14.35 -8.49
CA LYS A 81 -4.10 14.63 -8.16
C LYS A 81 -3.28 13.34 -8.20
N LYS A 82 -2.11 13.41 -8.84
CA LYS A 82 -1.15 12.28 -8.96
C LYS A 82 -0.88 11.58 -7.63
N ARG A 83 -0.65 12.33 -6.55
CA ARG A 83 -0.36 11.81 -5.20
C ARG A 83 -1.43 10.84 -4.66
N TYR A 84 -2.71 11.04 -5.00
CA TYR A 84 -3.79 10.17 -4.53
C TYR A 84 -3.75 8.81 -5.22
N TYR A 85 -3.49 8.81 -6.52
CA TYR A 85 -3.28 7.57 -7.27
C TYR A 85 -2.01 6.84 -6.80
N GLU A 86 -0.91 7.56 -6.57
CA GLU A 86 0.31 6.97 -6.01
C GLU A 86 0.03 6.28 -4.68
N LYS A 87 -0.70 6.97 -3.79
CA LYS A 87 -1.07 6.42 -2.49
C LYS A 87 -1.99 5.20 -2.63
N MET A 88 -3.00 5.28 -3.50
CA MET A 88 -3.92 4.16 -3.73
C MET A 88 -3.20 2.93 -4.28
N ALA A 89 -2.20 3.10 -5.14
CA ALA A 89 -1.38 2.00 -5.63
C ALA A 89 -0.56 1.35 -4.51
N THR A 90 -0.03 2.14 -3.57
CA THR A 90 0.67 1.62 -2.39
C THR A 90 -0.25 0.85 -1.47
N ILE A 91 -1.45 1.38 -1.19
CA ILE A 91 -2.44 0.69 -0.35
C ILE A 91 -2.83 -0.65 -0.97
N TYR A 92 -3.15 -0.71 -2.27
CA TYR A 92 -3.46 -1.97 -2.93
C TYR A 92 -2.30 -2.97 -2.94
N PHE A 93 -1.06 -2.49 -3.06
CA PHE A 93 0.10 -3.36 -2.97
C PHE A 93 0.25 -3.99 -1.58
N ASP A 94 0.03 -3.21 -0.52
CA ASP A 94 0.14 -3.71 0.86
C ASP A 94 -1.04 -4.61 1.25
N ILE A 95 -2.25 -4.34 0.75
CA ILE A 95 -3.41 -5.25 0.88
C ILE A 95 -3.10 -6.61 0.25
N ALA A 96 -2.48 -6.62 -0.94
CA ALA A 96 -2.07 -7.87 -1.57
C ALA A 96 -1.03 -8.63 -0.72
N GLY A 97 -0.07 -7.91 -0.12
CA GLY A 97 0.91 -8.48 0.82
C GLY A 97 0.25 -9.06 2.08
N PHE A 98 -0.77 -8.37 2.61
CA PHE A 98 -1.57 -8.86 3.73
C PHE A 98 -2.29 -10.18 3.39
N HIS A 99 -3.06 -10.22 2.31
CA HIS A 99 -3.76 -11.46 1.92
C HIS A 99 -2.78 -12.60 1.60
N HIS A 100 -1.59 -12.27 1.10
CA HIS A 100 -0.53 -13.24 0.86
C HIS A 100 -0.06 -13.88 2.18
N GLN A 101 0.09 -13.09 3.24
CA GLN A 101 0.48 -13.58 4.57
C GLN A 101 -0.63 -14.38 5.25
N VAL A 102 -1.89 -13.97 5.11
CA VAL A 102 -3.06 -14.66 5.69
C VAL A 102 -3.47 -15.91 4.87
N LYS A 103 -2.73 -16.23 3.79
CA LYS A 103 -2.97 -17.37 2.88
C LYS A 103 -4.31 -17.31 2.15
N GLU A 104 -4.85 -16.11 1.97
CA GLU A 104 -6.07 -15.86 1.19
C GLU A 104 -5.72 -15.66 -0.29
N PHE A 105 -5.42 -16.76 -0.97
CA PHE A 105 -4.80 -16.75 -2.30
C PHE A 105 -5.65 -16.08 -3.39
N GLN A 106 -6.98 -16.09 -3.25
CA GLN A 106 -7.90 -15.55 -4.26
C GLN A 106 -7.82 -14.03 -4.38
N GLU A 107 -7.51 -13.33 -3.28
CA GLU A 107 -7.54 -11.87 -3.23
C GLU A 107 -6.20 -11.22 -3.60
N VAL A 108 -5.08 -11.94 -3.48
CA VAL A 108 -3.72 -11.39 -3.70
C VAL A 108 -3.54 -10.81 -5.11
N LEU A 109 -3.83 -11.61 -6.14
CA LEU A 109 -3.59 -11.22 -7.54
C LEU A 109 -4.46 -10.04 -8.00
N PRO A 110 -5.77 -9.99 -7.71
CA PRO A 110 -6.60 -8.82 -7.99
C PRO A 110 -6.03 -7.51 -7.45
N PHE A 111 -5.53 -7.50 -6.21
CA PHE A 111 -4.97 -6.30 -5.59
C PHE A 111 -3.63 -5.90 -6.21
N TYR A 112 -2.72 -6.86 -6.47
CA TYR A 112 -1.50 -6.55 -7.22
C TYR A 112 -1.78 -6.01 -8.63
N GLN A 113 -2.79 -6.54 -9.32
CA GLN A 113 -3.19 -6.04 -10.64
C GLN A 113 -3.74 -4.61 -10.58
N LYS A 114 -4.55 -4.27 -9.56
CA LYS A 114 -5.02 -2.89 -9.34
C LYS A 114 -3.84 -1.95 -9.10
N ALA A 115 -2.91 -2.31 -8.23
CA ALA A 115 -1.70 -1.52 -7.96
C ALA A 115 -0.84 -1.35 -9.22
N LEU A 116 -0.64 -2.42 -9.99
CA LEU A 116 0.14 -2.42 -11.22
C LEU A 116 -0.45 -1.48 -12.29
N LYS A 117 -1.77 -1.53 -12.51
CA LYS A 117 -2.46 -0.67 -13.48
C LYS A 117 -2.24 0.81 -13.16
N ILE A 118 -2.38 1.20 -11.88
CA ILE A 118 -2.17 2.58 -11.45
C ILE A 118 -0.70 2.99 -11.65
N ARG A 119 0.27 2.15 -11.24
CA ARG A 119 1.70 2.48 -11.38
C ARG A 119 2.13 2.61 -12.84
N ILE A 120 1.61 1.78 -13.73
CA ILE A 120 1.85 1.90 -15.18
C ILE A 120 1.28 3.22 -15.72
N ALA A 121 0.07 3.59 -15.31
CA ALA A 121 -0.56 4.84 -15.75
C ALA A 121 0.20 6.09 -15.28
N LEU A 122 0.77 6.07 -14.07
CA LEU A 122 1.46 7.22 -13.49
C LEU A 122 2.92 7.38 -13.94
N PHE A 123 3.61 6.26 -14.14
CA PHE A 123 5.08 6.26 -14.31
C PHE A 123 5.56 5.63 -15.62
N GLY A 124 4.66 5.01 -16.38
CA GLY A 124 5.00 4.22 -17.57
C GLY A 124 5.46 2.80 -17.24
N GLN A 125 5.52 1.95 -18.27
CA GLN A 125 5.81 0.52 -18.12
C GLN A 125 7.23 0.21 -17.65
N ASN A 126 8.19 1.12 -17.90
CA ASN A 126 9.62 0.93 -17.63
C ASN A 126 10.08 1.64 -16.34
N ASN A 127 9.23 1.66 -15.32
CA ASN A 127 9.54 2.28 -14.03
C ASN A 127 9.89 1.23 -12.96
N LEU A 128 10.75 1.59 -12.00
CA LEU A 128 11.12 0.75 -10.86
C LEU A 128 9.91 0.42 -9.97
N GLU A 129 8.95 1.33 -9.84
CA GLU A 129 7.71 1.09 -9.09
C GLU A 129 6.85 -0.01 -9.73
N VAL A 130 6.84 -0.11 -11.06
CA VAL A 130 6.17 -1.19 -11.80
C VAL A 130 6.92 -2.50 -11.62
N ALA A 131 8.25 -2.45 -11.68
CA ALA A 131 9.09 -3.63 -11.46
C ALA A 131 8.94 -4.21 -10.05
N ALA A 132 8.74 -3.37 -9.02
CA ALA A 132 8.49 -3.82 -7.65
C ALA A 132 7.22 -4.69 -7.56
N VAL A 133 6.10 -4.22 -8.14
CA VAL A 133 4.84 -4.99 -8.15
C VAL A 133 4.98 -6.28 -8.95
N CYS A 134 5.58 -6.23 -10.14
CA CYS A 134 5.82 -7.43 -10.95
C CYS A 134 6.68 -8.45 -10.21
N LYS A 135 7.68 -8.02 -9.45
CA LYS A 135 8.53 -8.91 -8.64
C LYS A 135 7.71 -9.60 -7.53
N SER A 136 6.85 -8.87 -6.82
CA SER A 136 6.01 -9.47 -5.78
C SER A 136 5.01 -10.46 -6.36
N MET A 137 4.39 -10.15 -7.50
CA MET A 137 3.55 -11.11 -8.22
C MET A 137 4.33 -12.36 -8.67
N ALA A 138 5.56 -12.19 -9.17
CA ALA A 138 6.41 -13.31 -9.57
C ALA A 138 6.75 -14.24 -8.39
N ASN A 139 7.06 -13.66 -7.23
CA ASN A 139 7.29 -14.41 -6.00
C ASN A 139 6.04 -15.19 -5.59
N PHE A 140 4.86 -14.55 -5.62
CA PHE A 140 3.59 -15.22 -5.32
C PHE A 140 3.34 -16.41 -6.25
N HIS A 141 3.50 -16.23 -7.56
CA HIS A 141 3.37 -17.33 -8.54
C HIS A 141 4.38 -18.45 -8.30
N LYS A 142 5.64 -18.12 -7.95
CA LYS A 142 6.68 -19.10 -7.64
C LYS A 142 6.31 -19.97 -6.44
N GLU A 143 5.81 -19.36 -5.36
CA GLU A 143 5.38 -20.07 -4.15
C GLU A 143 4.23 -21.05 -4.42
N HIS A 144 3.42 -20.76 -5.43
CA HIS A 144 2.28 -21.59 -5.84
C HIS A 144 2.58 -22.48 -7.06
N LEU A 145 3.87 -22.66 -7.39
CA LEU A 145 4.34 -23.55 -8.47
C LEU A 145 3.90 -23.13 -9.89
N TYR A 146 3.41 -21.90 -10.07
CA TYR A 146 3.14 -21.30 -11.38
C TYR A 146 4.43 -20.73 -11.99
N TYR A 147 5.35 -21.65 -12.32
CA TYR A 147 6.70 -21.29 -12.78
C TYR A 147 6.73 -20.51 -14.10
N PRO A 148 5.92 -20.83 -15.14
CA PRO A 148 5.94 -20.08 -16.40
C PRO A 148 5.54 -18.61 -16.22
N GLU A 149 4.47 -18.35 -15.46
CA GLU A 149 3.99 -17.00 -15.15
C GLU A 149 4.99 -16.23 -14.29
N SER A 150 5.59 -16.90 -13.30
CA SER A 150 6.64 -16.32 -12.46
C SER A 150 7.87 -15.93 -13.29
N LEU A 151 8.33 -16.80 -14.19
CA LEU A 151 9.48 -16.54 -15.05
C LEU A 151 9.24 -15.34 -15.97
N SER A 152 8.09 -15.30 -16.64
CA SER A 152 7.70 -14.18 -17.50
C SER A 152 7.73 -12.83 -16.76
N LEU A 153 7.22 -12.80 -15.52
CA LEU A 153 7.27 -11.60 -14.68
C LEU A 153 8.70 -11.24 -14.25
N TYR A 154 9.55 -12.21 -13.90
CA TYR A 154 10.95 -11.94 -13.60
C TYR A 154 11.74 -11.42 -14.80
N GLU A 155 11.51 -11.97 -15.99
CA GLU A 155 12.11 -11.48 -17.23
C GLU A 155 11.72 -10.03 -17.51
N ARG A 156 10.44 -9.69 -17.30
CA ARG A 156 9.97 -8.30 -17.39
C ARG A 156 10.67 -7.39 -16.39
N VAL A 157 10.82 -7.81 -15.13
CA VAL A 157 11.56 -7.04 -14.11
C VAL A 157 13.01 -6.84 -14.52
N LEU A 158 13.67 -7.88 -15.05
CA LEU A 158 15.04 -7.80 -15.53
C LEU A 158 15.17 -6.82 -16.70
N ALA A 159 14.24 -6.87 -17.66
CA ALA A 159 14.22 -5.95 -18.80
C ALA A 159 14.11 -4.48 -18.35
N ILE A 160 13.21 -4.18 -17.40
CA ILE A 160 13.06 -2.82 -16.85
C ILE A 160 14.36 -2.36 -16.18
N LYS A 161 14.98 -3.20 -15.36
CA LYS A 161 16.24 -2.86 -14.69
C LYS A 161 17.39 -2.65 -15.67
N LYS A 162 17.52 -3.49 -16.69
CA LYS A 162 18.53 -3.36 -17.75
C LYS A 162 18.36 -2.06 -18.54
N CYS A 163 17.14 -1.76 -18.97
CA CYS A 163 16.82 -0.53 -19.71
C CYS A 163 17.22 0.75 -18.95
N ARG A 164 17.10 0.73 -17.60
CA ARG A 164 17.50 1.86 -16.76
C ARG A 164 19.01 1.97 -16.56
N LEU A 165 19.71 0.83 -16.49
CA LEU A 165 21.18 0.80 -16.37
C LEU A 165 21.86 1.25 -17.65
N SER A 166 21.30 0.95 -18.83
CA SER A 166 21.80 1.42 -20.13
C SER A 166 21.48 2.88 -20.45
N ALA A 167 20.66 3.54 -19.64
CA ALA A 167 20.26 4.94 -19.81
C ALA A 167 21.05 5.92 -18.91
N ARG A 168 22.08 5.44 -18.21
CA ARG A 168 23.05 6.23 -17.44
C ARG A 168 24.36 6.33 -18.20
#